data_AF-A0AAW1PFM7-F1
#
_entry.id   AF-A0AAW1PFM7-F1
#
_cell.length_a   1.000
_cell.length_b   1.000
_cell.length_c   1.000
_cell.angle_alpha   90.00
_cell.angle_beta   90.00
_cell.angle_gamma   90.00
#
_symmetry.space_group_name_H-M   'P 1'
#
loop_
_entity.id
_entity.type
_entity.pdbx_description
1 polymer ?
#
loop_
_entity_poly.entity_id
_entity_poly.type
_entity_poly.pdbx_seq_one_letter_code
_entity_poly.pdbx_strand_id
1 'polypeptide(L)'
;MAAALRRTEAKAFFANERTFLHWMNMSVTIGSISAAMLGISGHAQKHWDSHRQRAIFVRALALVMMAISIFMAIYATWNFKLRADMLEERMDGPYDSKVLPILLSVVLMASFLIVFGGTLATLMGLN
;
A
#
# COMPACT_ATOMS: atom_id res chain seq x y z
N MET A 1 -13.82 23.85 26.91
CA MET A 1 -15.00 23.03 27.28
C MET A 1 -15.13 21.94 26.22
N ALA A 2 -14.58 20.75 26.49
CA ALA A 2 -14.62 19.65 25.52
C ALA A 2 -16.08 19.18 25.39
N ALA A 3 -16.71 19.52 24.27
CA ALA A 3 -18.07 19.06 23.99
C ALA A 3 -18.06 17.53 23.92
N ALA A 4 -18.87 16.88 24.76
CA ALA A 4 -19.04 15.44 24.70
C ALA A 4 -19.58 15.07 23.30
N LEU A 5 -18.78 14.32 22.53
CA LEU A 5 -19.15 13.87 21.18
C LEU A 5 -20.52 13.20 21.23
N ARG A 6 -21.45 13.63 20.39
CA ARG A 6 -22.78 13.02 20.29
C ARG A 6 -22.58 11.55 19.92
N ARG A 7 -23.36 10.62 20.48
CA ARG A 7 -23.20 9.16 20.26
C ARG A 7 -23.07 8.76 18.78
N THR A 8 -23.70 9.52 17.87
CA THR A 8 -23.60 9.34 16.41
C THR A 8 -22.24 9.75 15.84
N GLU A 9 -21.67 10.86 16.31
CA GLU A 9 -20.35 11.35 15.91
C GLU A 9 -19.25 10.40 16.41
N ALA A 10 -19.39 9.87 17.63
CA ALA A 10 -18.47 8.86 18.16
C ALA A 10 -18.48 7.57 17.32
N LYS A 11 -19.65 7.09 16.86
CA LYS A 11 -19.75 5.90 15.99
C LYS A 11 -19.06 6.11 14.63
N ALA A 12 -19.22 7.29 14.02
CA ALA A 12 -18.58 7.61 12.75
C ALA A 12 -17.05 7.68 12.88
N PHE A 13 -16.56 8.28 13.97
CA PHE A 13 -15.13 8.33 14.29
C PHE A 13 -14.53 6.92 14.45
N PHE A 14 -15.13 6.07 15.28
CA PHE A 14 -14.63 4.70 15.48
C PHE A 14 -14.72 3.84 14.22
N ALA A 15 -15.72 4.07 13.36
CA ALA A 15 -15.79 3.41 12.06
C ALA A 15 -14.63 3.83 11.15
N ASN A 16 -14.32 5.13 11.11
CA ASN A 16 -13.19 5.67 10.36
C ASN A 16 -11.84 5.13 10.87
N GLU A 17 -11.65 5.07 12.18
CA GLU A 17 -10.45 4.52 12.82
C GLU A 17 -10.24 3.05 12.44
N ARG A 18 -11.30 2.22 12.48
CA ARG A 18 -11.21 0.82 12.04
C ARG A 18 -10.75 0.69 10.60
N THR A 19 -11.33 1.50 9.71
CA THR A 19 -10.94 1.51 8.29
C THR A 19 -9.48 1.95 8.15
N PHE A 20 -9.06 3.02 8.82
CA PHE A 20 -7.67 3.49 8.84
C PHE A 20 -6.70 2.39 9.31
N LEU A 21 -6.98 1.74 10.45
CA LEU A 21 -6.16 0.66 10.99
C LEU A 21 -6.05 -0.52 10.03
N HIS A 22 -7.14 -0.87 9.35
CA HIS A 22 -7.12 -1.91 8.33
C HIS A 22 -6.24 -1.53 7.13
N TRP A 23 -6.34 -0.29 6.63
CA TRP A 23 -5.48 0.20 5.54
C TRP A 23 -4.01 0.26 5.95
N MET A 24 -3.73 0.68 7.18
CA MET A 24 -2.38 0.74 7.73
C MET A 24 -1.77 -0.66 7.87
N ASN A 25 -2.53 -1.62 8.41
CA ASN A 25 -2.08 -3.01 8.52
C ASN A 25 -1.74 -3.60 7.14
N MET A 26 -2.61 -3.39 6.15
CA MET A 26 -2.35 -3.84 4.78
C MET A 26 -1.09 -3.19 4.18
N SER A 27 -0.90 -1.87 4.37
CA SER A 27 0.32 -1.18 3.93
C SER A 27 1.58 -1.75 4.59
N VAL A 28 1.56 -1.98 5.90
CA VAL A 28 2.70 -2.52 6.66
C VAL A 28 3.00 -3.95 6.22
N THR A 29 1.97 -4.75 5.93
CA THR A 29 2.14 -6.12 5.42
C THR A 29 2.80 -6.13 4.04
N ILE A 30 2.40 -5.23 3.14
CA ILE A 30 3.05 -5.09 1.83
C ILE A 30 4.51 -4.63 2.00
N GLY A 31 4.73 -3.63 2.87
CA GLY A 31 6.06 -3.11 3.16
C GLY A 31 7.00 -4.16 3.76
N SER A 32 6.51 -5.02 4.64
CA SER A 32 7.31 -6.08 5.27
C SER A 32 7.72 -7.16 4.27
N ILE A 33 6.80 -7.57 3.38
CA ILE A 33 7.10 -8.50 2.27
C ILE A 33 8.16 -7.88 1.36
N SER A 34 8.00 -6.60 1.03
CA SER A 34 8.95 -5.85 0.21
C SER A 34 10.34 -5.79 0.82
N ALA A 35 10.43 -5.47 2.12
CA ALA A 35 11.68 -5.42 2.85
C ALA A 35 12.36 -6.79 2.94
N ALA A 36 11.59 -7.86 3.16
CA ALA A 36 12.11 -9.22 3.13
C ALA A 36 12.71 -9.59 1.76
N MET A 37 12.02 -9.25 0.67
CA MET A 37 12.52 -9.47 -0.70
C MET A 37 13.79 -8.66 -1.00
N LEU A 38 13.89 -7.40 -0.52
CA LEU A 38 15.11 -6.59 -0.64
C LEU A 38 16.28 -7.18 0.13
N GLY A 39 16.03 -7.72 1.33
CA GLY A 39 17.06 -8.39 2.14
C GLY A 39 17.63 -9.62 1.44
N ILE A 40 16.75 -10.50 0.93
CA ILE A 40 17.14 -11.74 0.24
C ILE A 40 17.91 -11.44 -1.06
N SER A 41 17.39 -10.53 -1.89
CA SER A 41 18.05 -10.14 -3.15
C SER A 41 19.40 -9.45 -2.92
N GLY A 42 19.54 -8.69 -1.83
CA GLY A 42 20.81 -8.09 -1.45
C GLY A 42 21.87 -9.08 -0.99
N HIS A 43 21.47 -10.14 -0.29
CA HIS A 43 22.38 -11.21 0.11
C HIS A 43 22.81 -12.07 -1.08
N ALA A 44 21.87 -12.38 -1.99
CA ALA A 44 22.13 -13.13 -3.21
C ALA A 44 23.15 -12.43 -4.12
N GLN A 45 23.04 -11.11 -4.32
CA GLN A 45 23.95 -10.37 -5.18
C GLN A 45 25.41 -10.33 -4.66
N LYS A 46 25.64 -10.54 -3.36
CA LYS A 46 26.97 -10.51 -2.75
C LYS A 46 27.70 -11.86 -2.84
N HIS A 47 26.96 -12.96 -2.89
CA HIS A 47 27.54 -14.32 -2.85
C HIS A 47 27.38 -15.12 -4.16
N TRP A 48 26.44 -14.76 -5.04
CA TRP A 48 26.06 -15.57 -6.21
C TRP A 48 26.30 -14.80 -7.50
N ASP A 49 27.53 -14.89 -8.04
CA ASP A 49 27.97 -14.09 -9.20
C ASP A 49 27.25 -14.47 -10.52
N SER A 50 26.71 -15.70 -10.59
CA SER A 50 26.12 -16.26 -11.81
C SER A 50 24.71 -15.76 -12.15
N HIS A 51 24.00 -15.08 -11.22
CA HIS A 51 22.59 -14.67 -11.39
C HIS A 51 22.33 -13.17 -11.12
N ARG A 52 23.33 -12.33 -11.43
CA ARG A 52 23.32 -10.89 -11.14
C ARG A 52 22.15 -10.13 -11.79
N GLN A 53 21.77 -10.47 -13.02
CA GLN A 53 20.63 -9.82 -13.71
C GLN A 53 19.28 -10.08 -13.00
N ARG A 54 19.06 -11.31 -12.53
CA ARG A 54 17.82 -11.67 -11.79
C ARG A 54 17.76 -10.97 -10.43
N ALA A 55 18.88 -10.85 -9.73
CA ALA A 55 18.96 -10.15 -8.45
C ALA A 55 18.62 -8.65 -8.58
N ILE A 56 19.04 -8.01 -9.68
CA ILE A 56 18.72 -6.60 -9.97
C ILE A 56 17.22 -6.43 -10.24
N PHE A 57 16.62 -7.33 -11.02
CA PHE A 57 15.18 -7.28 -11.30
C PHE A 57 14.33 -7.42 -10.02
N VAL A 58 14.65 -8.41 -9.17
CA VAL A 58 13.96 -8.62 -7.89
C VAL A 58 14.14 -7.42 -6.95
N ARG A 59 15.34 -6.80 -6.93
CA ARG A 59 15.58 -5.56 -6.18
C ARG A 59 14.71 -4.42 -6.67
N ALA A 60 14.68 -4.17 -7.97
CA ALA A 60 13.88 -3.09 -8.55
C ALA A 60 12.40 -3.27 -8.21
N LEU A 61 11.90 -4.50 -8.32
CA LEU A 61 10.52 -4.84 -7.95
C LEU A 61 10.23 -4.58 -6.47
N ALA A 62 11.11 -5.03 -5.59
CA ALA A 62 10.94 -4.86 -4.16
C ALA A 62 11.15 -3.40 -3.70
N LEU A 63 11.79 -2.54 -4.49
CA LEU A 63 11.77 -1.10 -4.28
C LEU A 63 10.42 -0.48 -4.67
N VAL A 64 9.85 -0.91 -5.81
CA VAL A 64 8.53 -0.45 -6.26
C VAL A 64 7.43 -0.83 -5.27
N MET A 65 7.41 -2.08 -4.80
CA MET A 65 6.45 -2.53 -3.78
C MET A 65 6.58 -1.75 -2.46
N MET A 66 7.82 -1.37 -2.09
CA MET A 66 8.07 -0.57 -0.89
C MET A 66 7.59 0.87 -1.08
N ALA A 67 7.79 1.47 -2.26
CA ALA A 67 7.25 2.79 -2.59
C ALA A 67 5.71 2.80 -2.53
N ILE A 68 5.06 1.75 -3.04
CA ILE A 68 3.60 1.57 -2.99
C ILE A 68 3.11 1.48 -1.54
N SER A 69 3.81 0.72 -0.68
CA SER A 69 3.48 0.63 0.76
C SER A 69 3.53 2.01 1.43
N ILE A 70 4.60 2.78 1.22
CA ILE A 70 4.75 4.11 1.80
C ILE A 70 3.66 5.06 1.31
N PHE A 71 3.38 5.07 0.00
CA PHE A 71 2.30 5.88 -0.57
C PHE A 71 0.94 5.53 0.04
N MET A 72 0.67 4.23 0.22
CA MET A 72 -0.55 3.73 0.85
C MET A 72 -0.69 4.19 2.32
N ALA A 73 0.40 4.20 3.09
CA ALA A 73 0.39 4.68 4.48
C ALA A 73 0.12 6.18 4.57
N ILE A 74 0.75 6.98 3.70
CA ILE A 74 0.53 8.43 3.62
C ILE A 74 -0.93 8.71 3.24
N TYR A 75 -1.44 8.01 2.23
CA TYR A 75 -2.79 8.25 1.73
C TYR A 75 -3.88 7.80 2.71
N ALA A 76 -3.67 6.70 3.44
CA ALA A 76 -4.53 6.28 4.54
C ALA A 76 -4.60 7.37 5.63
N THR A 77 -3.46 7.97 5.97
CA THR A 77 -3.38 9.06 6.96
C THR A 77 -4.09 10.31 6.48
N TRP A 78 -3.91 10.68 5.21
CA TRP A 78 -4.60 11.83 4.61
C TRP A 78 -6.12 11.63 4.65
N ASN A 79 -6.61 10.46 4.26
CA ASN A 79 -8.05 10.17 4.27
C ASN A 79 -8.64 10.13 5.68
N PHE A 80 -7.87 9.65 6.66
CA PHE A 80 -8.29 9.71 8.05
C PHE A 80 -8.51 11.17 8.50
N LYS A 81 -7.59 12.08 8.15
CA LYS A 81 -7.71 13.52 8.45
C LYS A 81 -8.88 14.18 7.74
N LEU A 82 -8.99 14.01 6.42
CA LEU A 82 -10.12 14.55 5.64
C LEU A 82 -11.48 14.14 6.23
N ARG A 83 -11.62 12.87 6.64
CA ARG A 83 -12.88 12.39 7.23
C ARG A 83 -13.08 12.86 8.67
N ALA A 84 -12.02 13.12 9.42
CA ALA A 84 -12.10 13.72 10.74
C ALA A 84 -12.56 15.18 10.65
N ASP A 85 -11.97 15.97 9.74
CA ASP A 85 -12.31 17.38 9.51
C ASP A 85 -13.76 17.54 9.04
N MET A 86 -14.23 16.66 8.13
CA MET A 86 -15.64 16.67 7.69
C MET A 86 -16.64 16.32 8.80
N LEU A 87 -16.23 15.49 9.77
CA LEU A 87 -17.08 15.15 10.92
C LEU A 87 -17.18 16.34 11.89
N GLU A 88 -16.12 17.13 12.00
CA GLU A 88 -16.09 18.36 12.80
C GLU A 88 -16.92 19.48 12.16
N GLU A 89 -16.84 19.64 10.83
CA GLU A 89 -17.63 20.63 10.08
C GLU A 89 -19.12 20.28 9.90
N ARG A 90 -19.56 19.07 10.30
CA ARG A 90 -20.95 18.59 10.16
C ARG A 90 -21.52 18.72 8.73
N MET A 91 -20.66 18.59 7.73
CA MET A 91 -21.04 18.77 6.33
C MET A 91 -21.70 17.48 5.78
N ASP A 92 -22.97 17.55 5.39
CA ASP A 92 -23.70 16.52 4.63
C ASP A 92 -23.30 16.50 3.13
N GLY A 93 -22.01 16.66 2.84
CA GLY A 93 -21.46 16.60 1.48
C GLY A 93 -21.30 15.16 0.97
N PRO A 94 -21.21 14.93 -0.37
CA PRO A 94 -21.15 13.60 -0.95
C PRO A 94 -20.01 12.75 -0.37
N TYR A 95 -20.34 11.75 0.45
CA TYR A 95 -19.40 10.90 1.18
C TYR A 95 -18.63 9.89 0.29
N ASP A 96 -18.69 10.02 -1.03
CA ASP A 96 -18.39 8.94 -1.97
C ASP A 96 -17.05 9.13 -2.69
N SER A 97 -15.96 9.11 -1.93
CA SER A 97 -14.61 9.09 -2.51
C SER A 97 -14.22 7.67 -2.92
N LYS A 98 -14.81 7.13 -4.00
CA LYS A 98 -14.46 5.80 -4.57
C LYS A 98 -13.05 5.70 -5.15
N VAL A 99 -12.34 6.82 -5.23
CA VAL A 99 -11.04 6.93 -5.88
C VAL A 99 -9.98 6.07 -5.18
N LEU A 100 -10.05 5.94 -3.85
CA LEU A 100 -9.01 5.27 -3.06
C LEU A 100 -8.92 3.74 -3.29
N PRO A 101 -10.01 2.97 -3.20
CA PRO A 101 -9.98 1.55 -3.54
C PRO A 101 -9.64 1.27 -5.01
N ILE A 102 -10.12 2.13 -5.92
CA ILE A 102 -9.92 1.96 -7.37
C ILE A 102 -8.45 2.18 -7.74
N LEU A 103 -7.84 3.28 -7.28
CA LEU A 103 -6.43 3.57 -7.55
C LEU A 103 -5.52 2.46 -6.99
N LEU A 104 -5.84 1.97 -5.79
CA LEU A 104 -5.09 0.88 -5.15
C LEU A 104 -5.19 -0.43 -5.94
N SER A 105 -6.40 -0.79 -6.36
CA SER A 105 -6.63 -2.01 -7.15
C SER A 105 -5.86 -1.95 -8.47
N VAL A 106 -5.88 -0.80 -9.16
CA VAL A 106 -5.18 -0.62 -10.44
C VAL A 106 -3.66 -0.69 -10.27
N VAL A 107 -3.09 -0.02 -9.27
CA VAL A 107 -1.62 -0.02 -9.05
C VAL A 107 -1.12 -1.41 -8.63
N LEU A 108 -1.82 -2.09 -7.73
CA LEU A 108 -1.47 -3.47 -7.34
C LEU A 108 -1.61 -4.44 -8.51
N MET A 109 -2.69 -4.34 -9.28
CA MET A 109 -2.89 -5.16 -10.48
C MET A 109 -1.75 -4.95 -11.47
N ALA A 110 -1.37 -3.70 -11.74
CA ALA A 110 -0.26 -3.38 -12.64
C ALA A 110 1.07 -3.94 -12.13
N SER A 111 1.39 -3.79 -10.84
CA SER A 111 2.59 -4.40 -10.25
C SER A 111 2.61 -5.91 -10.39
N PHE A 112 1.50 -6.60 -10.09
CA PHE A 112 1.43 -8.06 -10.22
C PHE A 112 1.53 -8.52 -11.68
N LEU A 113 0.94 -7.80 -12.63
CA LEU A 113 1.05 -8.11 -14.05
C LEU A 113 2.50 -7.98 -14.54
N ILE A 114 3.25 -6.98 -14.07
CA ILE A 114 4.67 -6.83 -14.40
C ILE A 114 5.49 -8.01 -13.84
N VAL A 115 5.24 -8.42 -12.59
CA VAL A 115 5.92 -9.58 -11.97
C VAL A 115 5.62 -10.86 -12.74
N PHE A 116 4.34 -11.11 -13.00
CA PHE A 116 3.88 -12.32 -13.64
C PHE A 116 4.38 -12.41 -15.09
N GLY A 117 4.30 -11.30 -15.82
CA GLY A 117 4.84 -11.19 -17.18
C GLY A 117 6.35 -11.41 -17.23
N GLY A 118 7.12 -10.77 -16.34
CA GLY A 118 8.57 -10.98 -16.28
C GLY A 118 8.96 -12.41 -15.94
N THR A 119 8.21 -13.05 -15.04
CA THR A 119 8.42 -14.45 -14.65
C THR A 119 8.07 -15.41 -15.80
N LEU A 120 6.95 -15.17 -16.49
CA LEU A 120 6.54 -15.95 -17.67
C LEU A 120 7.55 -15.83 -18.82
N ALA A 121 8.02 -14.62 -19.13
CA ALA A 121 9.01 -14.40 -20.17
C ALA A 121 10.33 -15.15 -19.88
N THR A 122 10.72 -15.22 -18.60
CA THR A 122 11.89 -16.00 -18.16
C THR A 122 11.64 -17.50 -18.29
N LEU A 123 10.42 -17.98 -18.01
CA LEU A 123 10.05 -19.39 -18.10
C LEU A 123 9.91 -19.87 -19.55
N MET A 124 9.51 -18.98 -20.47
CA MET A 124 9.46 -19.24 -21.91
C MET A 124 10.82 -19.15 -22.60
N GLY A 125 11.91 -18.90 -21.86
CA GLY A 125 13.28 -18.91 -22.41
C GLY A 125 13.59 -17.76 -23.36
N LEU A 126 12.86 -16.63 -23.27
CA LEU A 126 13.10 -15.44 -24.10
C LEU A 126 14.31 -14.59 -23.65
N ASN A 127 15.26 -15.17 -22.91
CA ASN A 127 16.46 -14.47 -22.45
C ASN A 127 17.66 -15.42 -22.33
#